data_AF-A0A6J2Y8B9-F1
#
_entry.id   AF-A0A6J2Y8B9-F1
#
_cell.length_a   1.000
_cell.length_b   1.000
_cell.length_c   1.000
_cell.angle_alpha   90.00
_cell.angle_beta   90.00
_cell.angle_gamma   90.00
#
_symmetry.space_group_name_H-M   'P 1'
#
loop_
_entity.id
_entity.type
_entity.pdbx_description
1 polymer ?
#
loop_
_entity_poly.entity_id
_entity_poly.type
_entity_poly.pdbx_seq_one_letter_code
_entity_poly.pdbx_strand_id
1 'polypeptide(L)'
;MKARWPEYSQVLDEEIANLAPTPSNYHIFVESLRKISRRYIPRGCRQHYIPGLSNASRDTLEQYEQLFAEDPFSDQTITCGTALMTALSEAREKKWIETLDRMDMSHSSKIAWNLIKKLDGDPKLSKAPANVTPNQVANQLLLNGKFNSKRQKTKIKRLIPTENTNFQKSFTMKELNNGINTMKNGKAAGNDDMCVEQIKNVGPGTKEWILKLFNVCRETFQIPKLWRKSKALLKPGKIQSLRKATDPYPSFAICLSSTKD
;
A
#
# COMPACT_ATOMS: atom_id res chain seq x y z
N MET A 1 11.05 -3.49 15.70
CA MET A 1 11.05 -4.96 15.54
C MET A 1 11.26 -5.28 14.07
N LYS A 2 12.18 -6.20 13.72
CA LYS A 2 12.47 -6.60 12.32
C LYS A 2 11.77 -7.93 12.01
N ALA A 3 11.51 -8.21 10.72
CA ALA A 3 10.88 -9.46 10.29
C ALA A 3 11.84 -10.66 10.41
N ARG A 4 11.32 -11.79 10.90
CA ARG A 4 12.03 -13.07 11.05
C ARG A 4 11.87 -13.92 9.79
N TRP A 5 12.55 -13.53 8.71
CA TRP A 5 12.40 -14.17 7.39
C TRP A 5 12.79 -15.66 7.33
N PRO A 6 13.90 -16.13 7.96
CA PRO A 6 14.28 -17.55 7.87
C PRO A 6 13.20 -18.48 8.45
N GLU A 7 12.64 -18.11 9.60
CA GLU A 7 11.60 -18.89 10.25
C GLU A 7 10.26 -18.80 9.51
N TYR A 8 9.94 -17.62 8.96
CA TYR A 8 8.80 -17.46 8.07
C TYR A 8 8.87 -18.44 6.90
N SER A 9 10.04 -18.56 6.23
CA SER A 9 10.21 -19.46 5.09
C SER A 9 10.11 -20.93 5.48
N GLN A 10 10.71 -21.33 6.60
CA GLN A 10 10.72 -22.72 7.05
C GLN A 10 9.32 -23.20 7.42
N VAL A 11 8.62 -22.44 8.27
CA VAL A 11 7.27 -22.82 8.75
C VAL A 11 6.27 -22.83 7.60
N LEU A 12 6.41 -21.91 6.63
CA LEU A 12 5.55 -21.88 5.45
C LEU A 12 5.77 -23.08 4.54
N ASP A 13 7.02 -23.49 4.32
CA ASP A 13 7.34 -24.68 3.52
C ASP A 13 6.76 -25.96 4.17
N GLU A 14 6.87 -26.10 5.48
CA GLU A 14 6.30 -27.22 6.24
C GLU A 14 4.76 -27.27 6.14
N GLU A 15 4.08 -26.13 6.28
CA GLU A 15 2.61 -26.06 6.21
C GLU A 15 2.08 -26.34 4.79
N ILE A 16 2.83 -25.95 3.76
CA ILE A 16 2.45 -26.11 2.35
C ILE A 16 2.78 -27.50 1.81
N ALA A 17 3.75 -28.22 2.39
CA ALA A 17 4.15 -29.55 1.92
C ALA A 17 2.98 -30.53 1.78
N ASN A 18 1.95 -30.40 2.64
CA ASN A 18 0.76 -31.25 2.64
C ASN A 18 -0.38 -30.73 1.74
N LEU A 19 -0.26 -29.54 1.15
CA LEU A 19 -1.32 -28.91 0.36
C LEU A 19 -1.16 -29.21 -1.13
N ALA A 20 -2.18 -29.79 -1.76
CA ALA A 20 -2.14 -30.01 -3.21
C ALA A 20 -2.17 -28.69 -4.00
N PRO A 21 -1.27 -28.47 -4.99
CA PRO A 21 -1.14 -27.23 -5.75
C PRO A 21 -2.23 -27.08 -6.83
N THR A 22 -3.48 -26.91 -6.40
CA THR A 22 -4.63 -26.73 -7.30
C THR A 22 -5.25 -25.33 -7.18
N PRO A 23 -5.87 -24.79 -8.24
CA PRO A 23 -6.53 -23.48 -8.19
C PRO A 23 -7.63 -23.37 -7.12
N SER A 24 -8.28 -24.49 -6.79
CA SER A 24 -9.29 -24.56 -5.73
C SER A 24 -8.68 -24.37 -4.34
N ASN A 25 -7.50 -24.92 -4.11
CA ASN A 25 -6.79 -24.89 -2.83
C ASN A 25 -6.00 -23.60 -2.58
N TYR A 26 -5.89 -22.72 -3.59
CA TYR A 26 -5.14 -21.46 -3.47
C TYR A 26 -5.61 -20.58 -2.31
N HIS A 27 -6.90 -20.59 -1.97
CA HIS A 27 -7.40 -19.81 -0.83
C HIS A 27 -6.84 -20.29 0.53
N ILE A 28 -6.63 -21.61 0.68
CA ILE A 28 -6.03 -22.22 1.87
C ILE A 28 -4.57 -21.77 1.99
N PHE A 29 -3.83 -21.80 0.87
CA PHE A 29 -2.47 -21.28 0.81
C PHE A 29 -2.38 -19.81 1.27
N VAL A 30 -3.26 -18.94 0.76
CA VAL A 30 -3.28 -17.52 1.16
C VAL A 30 -3.59 -17.36 2.66
N GLU A 31 -4.49 -18.17 3.20
CA GLU A 31 -4.83 -18.14 4.63
C GLU A 31 -3.67 -18.58 5.53
N SER A 32 -2.99 -19.68 5.18
CA SER A 32 -1.77 -20.15 5.86
C SER A 32 -0.67 -19.09 5.81
N LEU A 33 -0.40 -18.53 4.62
CA LEU A 33 0.59 -17.46 4.45
C LEU A 33 0.25 -16.25 5.33
N ARG A 34 -1.03 -15.82 5.36
CA ARG A 34 -1.49 -14.70 6.19
C ARG A 34 -1.30 -14.98 7.68
N LYS A 35 -1.62 -16.20 8.13
CA LYS A 35 -1.46 -16.64 9.53
C LYS A 35 -0.01 -16.64 9.96
N ILE A 36 0.88 -17.24 9.17
CA ILE A 36 2.33 -17.30 9.44
C ILE A 36 2.92 -15.89 9.39
N SER A 37 2.58 -15.10 8.37
CA SER A 37 3.08 -13.74 8.22
C SER A 37 2.81 -12.85 9.42
N ARG A 38 1.61 -12.95 10.02
CA ARG A 38 1.27 -12.16 11.22
C ARG A 38 2.13 -12.50 12.44
N ARG A 39 2.68 -13.72 12.52
CA ARG A 39 3.53 -14.18 13.63
C ARG A 39 4.98 -13.73 13.46
N TYR A 40 5.50 -13.80 12.24
CA TYR A 40 6.94 -13.61 11.98
C TYR A 40 7.29 -12.25 11.36
N ILE A 41 6.30 -11.52 10.83
CA ILE A 41 6.48 -10.21 10.21
C ILE A 41 5.75 -9.18 11.05
N PRO A 42 6.47 -8.35 11.82
CA PRO A 42 5.83 -7.27 12.59
C PRO A 42 5.21 -6.29 11.60
N ARG A 43 3.88 -6.17 11.62
CA ARG A 43 3.24 -5.08 10.89
C ARG A 43 3.57 -3.80 11.65
N GLY A 44 4.13 -2.81 10.95
CA GLY A 44 4.53 -1.56 11.59
C GLY A 44 3.39 -0.98 12.41
N CYS A 45 3.59 -0.86 13.72
CA CYS A 45 2.66 -0.12 14.57
C CYS A 45 2.89 1.36 14.26
N ARG A 46 1.84 2.08 13.86
CA ARG A 46 1.88 3.54 13.96
C ARG A 46 1.89 3.84 15.46
N GLN A 47 3.07 4.07 16.01
CA GLN A 47 3.16 4.56 17.37
C GLN A 47 2.45 5.90 17.40
N HIS A 48 1.48 6.06 18.31
CA HIS A 48 0.89 7.35 18.60
C HIS A 48 2.01 8.23 19.15
N TYR A 49 2.61 9.05 18.28
CA TYR A 49 3.67 9.96 18.67
C TYR A 49 3.05 11.11 19.45
N ILE A 50 3.36 11.18 20.73
CA ILE A 50 2.99 12.30 21.60
C ILE A 50 4.19 13.26 21.63
N PRO A 51 4.07 14.49 21.09
CA PRO A 51 5.16 15.46 21.15
C PRO A 51 5.56 15.77 22.60
N GLY A 52 6.86 15.73 22.88
CA GLY A 52 7.43 15.97 24.21
C GLY A 52 7.56 14.72 25.08
N LEU A 53 6.97 13.59 24.69
CA LEU A 53 7.04 12.35 25.46
C LEU A 53 8.43 11.69 25.30
N SER A 54 9.30 11.98 26.24
CA SER A 54 10.61 11.34 26.43
C SER A 54 10.47 9.96 27.08
N ASN A 55 11.56 9.19 27.16
CA ASN A 55 11.53 7.93 27.88
C ASN A 55 11.25 8.12 29.38
N ALA A 56 11.77 9.19 29.99
CA ALA A 56 11.53 9.48 31.41
C ALA A 56 10.08 9.91 31.72
N SER A 57 9.45 10.68 30.82
CA SER A 57 8.04 11.09 30.99
C SER A 57 7.04 9.98 30.64
N ARG A 58 7.50 8.88 30.02
CA ARG A 58 6.66 7.70 29.78
C ARG A 58 6.30 6.98 31.07
N ASP A 59 7.25 6.84 31.99
CA ASP A 59 7.03 6.15 33.26
C ASP A 59 6.07 6.98 34.15
N THR A 60 6.20 8.32 34.13
CA THR A 60 5.26 9.23 34.81
C THR A 60 3.87 9.19 34.18
N LEU A 61 3.77 9.03 32.86
CA LEU A 61 2.48 8.86 32.18
C LEU A 61 1.79 7.56 32.61
N GLU A 62 2.52 6.45 32.68
CA GLU A 62 1.96 5.16 33.14
C GLU A 62 1.50 5.23 34.60
N GLN A 63 2.27 5.89 35.47
CA GLN A 63 1.86 6.13 36.86
C GLN A 63 0.61 7.01 36.96
N TYR A 64 0.54 8.08 36.17
CA TYR A 64 -0.64 8.93 36.10
C TYR A 64 -1.88 8.15 35.61
N GLU A 65 -1.73 7.30 34.59
CA GLU A 65 -2.83 6.47 34.07
C GLU A 65 -3.37 5.49 35.13
N GLN A 66 -2.49 4.91 35.95
CA GLN A 66 -2.86 4.04 37.07
C GLN A 66 -3.60 4.83 38.17
N LEU A 67 -3.04 5.95 38.63
CA LEU A 67 -3.65 6.80 39.66
C LEU A 67 -5.00 7.39 39.20
N PHE A 68 -5.11 7.77 37.93
CA PHE A 68 -6.34 8.28 37.34
C PHE A 68 -7.44 7.20 37.26
N ALA A 69 -7.07 5.93 37.07
CA ALA A 69 -8.02 4.83 37.06
C ALA A 69 -8.57 4.51 38.47
N GLU A 70 -7.77 4.75 39.52
CA GLU A 70 -8.17 4.55 40.91
C GLU A 70 -9.00 5.73 41.44
N ASP A 71 -8.46 6.95 41.40
CA ASP A 71 -9.15 8.17 41.80
C ASP A 71 -8.67 9.39 40.98
N PRO A 72 -9.49 9.87 40.02
CA PRO A 72 -9.17 11.03 39.19
C PRO A 72 -8.95 12.34 39.95
N PHE A 73 -9.55 12.50 41.13
CA PHE A 73 -9.59 13.79 41.84
C PHE A 73 -8.70 13.83 43.08
N SER A 74 -7.94 12.76 43.35
CA SER A 74 -6.99 12.75 44.45
C SER A 74 -5.85 13.76 44.23
N ASP A 75 -5.34 14.31 45.33
CA ASP A 75 -4.20 15.24 45.29
C ASP A 75 -2.96 14.60 44.66
N GLN A 76 -2.81 13.28 44.79
CA GLN A 76 -1.71 12.50 44.20
C GLN A 76 -1.83 12.41 42.67
N THR A 77 -3.03 12.12 42.15
CA THR A 77 -3.29 12.12 40.69
C THR A 77 -3.06 13.51 40.10
N ILE A 78 -3.53 14.57 40.76
CA ILE A 78 -3.34 15.95 40.31
C ILE A 78 -1.86 16.32 40.31
N THR A 79 -1.12 15.99 41.37
CA THR A 79 0.32 16.26 41.47
C THR A 79 1.12 15.50 40.41
N CYS A 80 0.80 14.22 40.19
CA CYS A 80 1.42 13.41 39.15
C CYS A 80 1.13 13.97 37.74
N GLY A 81 -0.12 14.36 37.48
CA GLY A 81 -0.54 14.95 36.20
C GLY A 81 0.11 16.30 35.92
N THR A 82 0.23 17.16 36.94
CA THR A 82 0.93 18.45 36.81
C THR A 82 2.42 18.25 36.55
N ALA A 83 3.08 17.34 37.28
CA ALA A 83 4.49 17.00 37.06
C ALA A 83 4.72 16.48 35.64
N LEU A 84 3.84 15.60 35.14
CA LEU A 84 3.88 15.11 33.76
C LEU A 84 3.73 16.25 32.74
N MET A 85 2.77 17.15 32.94
CA MET A 85 2.52 18.28 32.02
C MET A 85 3.71 19.23 31.97
N THR A 86 4.35 19.51 33.11
CA THR A 86 5.57 20.31 33.20
C THR A 86 6.72 19.63 32.44
N ALA A 87 6.97 18.35 32.71
CA ALA A 87 8.02 17.59 32.02
C ALA A 87 7.82 17.55 30.49
N LEU A 88 6.57 17.40 30.03
CA LEU A 88 6.24 17.46 28.59
C LEU A 88 6.50 18.85 28.00
N SER A 89 6.17 19.91 28.76
CA SER A 89 6.37 21.30 28.32
C SER A 89 7.85 21.64 28.20
N GLU A 90 8.66 21.29 29.19
CA GLU A 90 10.12 21.47 29.17
C GLU A 90 10.76 20.71 28.01
N ALA A 91 10.34 19.46 27.76
CA ALA A 91 10.85 18.66 26.65
C ALA A 91 10.48 19.26 25.27
N ARG A 92 9.29 19.85 25.14
CA ARG A 92 8.86 20.56 23.92
C ARG A 92 9.67 21.84 23.72
N GLU A 93 9.87 22.61 24.78
CA GLU A 93 10.68 23.84 24.77
C GLU A 93 12.11 23.56 24.36
N LYS A 94 12.77 22.57 24.98
CA LYS A 94 14.13 22.17 24.62
C LYS A 94 14.24 21.82 23.13
N LYS A 95 13.29 21.03 22.62
CA LYS A 95 13.27 20.63 21.21
C LYS A 95 13.00 21.81 20.27
N TRP A 96 12.21 22.78 20.72
CA TRP A 96 11.99 24.03 20.01
C TRP A 96 13.29 24.84 19.90
N ILE A 97 14.01 25.01 21.01
CA ILE A 97 15.31 25.69 21.06
C ILE A 97 16.31 25.00 20.12
N GLU A 98 16.48 23.67 20.22
CA GLU A 98 17.37 22.90 19.34
C GLU A 98 17.01 23.07 17.85
N THR A 99 15.72 23.21 17.55
CA THR A 99 15.24 23.42 16.18
C THR A 99 15.60 24.81 15.67
N LEU A 100 15.53 25.83 16.52
CA LEU A 100 15.93 27.20 16.20
C LEU A 100 17.45 27.34 16.07
N ASP A 101 18.24 26.74 16.96
CA ASP A 101 19.71 26.78 16.91
C ASP A 101 20.27 26.12 15.65
N ARG A 102 19.62 25.04 15.18
CA ARG A 102 19.99 24.37 13.93
C ARG A 102 19.55 25.15 12.69
N MET A 103 18.69 26.16 12.83
CA MET A 103 18.12 26.88 11.71
C MET A 103 19.10 27.91 11.16
N ASP A 104 19.78 27.54 10.08
CA ASP A 104 20.64 28.46 9.36
C ASP A 104 19.82 29.40 8.45
N MET A 105 19.51 30.58 8.96
CA MET A 105 18.85 31.67 8.22
C MET A 105 19.75 32.33 7.16
N SER A 106 21.06 32.10 7.22
CA SER A 106 22.05 32.76 6.36
C SER A 106 22.28 32.02 5.04
N HIS A 107 22.32 30.68 5.04
CA HIS A 107 22.52 29.88 3.82
C HIS A 107 21.29 29.09 3.35
N SER A 108 20.26 28.87 4.20
CA SER A 108 19.08 28.10 3.81
C SER A 108 17.76 28.57 4.45
N SER A 109 17.20 29.65 3.91
CA SER A 109 15.89 30.20 4.32
C SER A 109 14.70 29.25 4.10
N LYS A 110 14.87 28.16 3.34
CA LYS A 110 13.80 27.20 3.03
C LYS A 110 13.26 26.49 4.27
N ILE A 111 14.12 26.17 5.24
CA ILE A 111 13.71 25.48 6.47
C ILE A 111 12.84 26.41 7.32
N ALA A 112 13.24 27.67 7.44
CA ALA A 112 12.50 28.71 8.16
C ALA A 112 11.15 29.03 7.53
N TRP A 113 11.12 29.22 6.21
CA TRP A 113 9.87 29.46 5.49
C TRP A 113 8.89 28.28 5.60
N ASN A 114 9.40 27.04 5.60
CA ASN A 114 8.56 25.87 5.84
C ASN A 114 8.06 25.80 7.29
N LEU A 115 8.82 26.28 8.27
CA LEU A 115 8.39 26.34 9.66
C LEU A 115 7.28 27.38 9.83
N ILE A 116 7.47 28.60 9.30
CA ILE A 116 6.46 29.67 9.32
C ILE A 116 5.15 29.16 8.73
N LYS A 117 5.19 28.53 7.55
CA LYS A 117 3.99 27.95 6.90
C LYS A 117 3.28 26.87 7.73
N LYS A 118 4.02 26.14 8.59
CA LYS A 118 3.42 25.14 9.49
C LYS A 118 2.78 25.78 10.72
N LEU A 119 3.35 26.88 11.21
CA LEU A 119 2.84 27.63 12.37
C LEU A 119 1.62 28.47 12.02
N ASP A 120 1.64 29.10 10.85
CA ASP A 120 0.56 29.95 10.35
C ASP A 120 -0.71 29.14 10.03
N GLY A 121 -0.61 27.80 10.04
CA GLY A 121 -1.75 26.91 9.79
C GLY A 121 -2.32 27.04 8.38
N ASP A 122 -1.59 27.72 7.50
CA ASP A 122 -2.08 28.24 6.24
C ASP A 122 -2.60 27.06 5.39
N PRO A 123 -3.93 26.89 5.26
CA PRO A 123 -4.46 25.77 4.52
C PRO A 123 -3.92 25.94 3.10
N LYS A 124 -3.33 24.87 2.54
CA LYS A 124 -3.02 24.85 1.11
C LYS A 124 -4.33 25.17 0.40
N LEU A 125 -4.52 26.42 -0.02
CA LEU A 125 -5.67 26.85 -0.78
C LEU A 125 -5.75 25.86 -1.94
N SER A 126 -6.74 24.97 -1.88
CA SER A 126 -6.94 24.02 -2.97
C SER A 126 -7.13 24.91 -4.17
N LYS A 127 -6.23 24.80 -5.16
CA LYS A 127 -6.36 25.58 -6.40
C LYS A 127 -7.81 25.45 -6.82
N ALA A 128 -8.51 26.59 -6.92
CA ALA A 128 -9.90 26.58 -7.33
C ALA A 128 -9.98 25.73 -8.61
N PRO A 129 -10.95 24.79 -8.69
CA PRO A 129 -11.07 23.96 -9.87
C PRO A 129 -11.15 24.91 -11.07
N ALA A 130 -10.32 24.66 -12.09
CA ALA A 130 -10.34 25.46 -13.28
C ALA A 130 -11.79 25.54 -13.78
N ASN A 131 -12.25 26.74 -14.15
CA ASN A 131 -13.60 26.97 -14.68
C ASN A 131 -13.91 26.15 -15.95
N VAL A 132 -12.89 25.49 -16.51
CA VAL A 132 -12.99 24.59 -17.64
C VAL A 132 -13.11 23.15 -17.14
N THR A 133 -14.28 22.56 -17.33
CA THR A 133 -14.51 21.14 -17.05
C THR A 133 -13.81 20.26 -18.10
N PRO A 134 -13.37 19.05 -17.72
CA PRO A 134 -12.84 18.09 -18.70
C PRO A 134 -13.81 17.80 -19.86
N ASN A 135 -15.11 17.86 -19.60
CA ASN A 135 -16.13 17.70 -20.62
C ASN A 135 -16.12 18.85 -21.63
N GLN A 136 -15.94 20.10 -21.19
CA GLN A 136 -15.82 21.23 -22.11
C GLN A 136 -14.58 21.10 -23.01
N VAL A 137 -13.45 20.65 -22.46
CA VAL A 137 -12.24 20.36 -23.26
C VAL A 137 -12.50 19.23 -24.25
N ALA A 138 -13.11 18.12 -23.81
CA ALA A 138 -13.43 17.00 -24.67
C ALA A 138 -14.42 17.39 -25.79
N ASN A 139 -15.42 18.22 -25.48
CA ASN A 139 -16.39 18.69 -26.46
C ASN A 139 -15.73 19.62 -27.49
N GLN A 140 -14.86 20.54 -27.05
CA GLN A 140 -14.02 21.35 -27.94
C GLN A 140 -13.14 20.48 -28.86
N LEU A 141 -12.50 19.44 -28.32
CA LEU A 141 -11.70 18.50 -29.12
C LEU A 141 -12.54 17.72 -30.13
N LEU A 142 -13.78 17.34 -29.79
CA LEU A 142 -14.70 16.70 -30.72
C LEU A 142 -15.19 17.66 -31.81
N LEU A 143 -15.45 18.92 -31.47
CA LEU A 143 -15.85 19.96 -32.42
C LEU A 143 -14.71 20.29 -33.40
N ASN A 144 -13.49 20.42 -32.88
CA ASN A 144 -12.30 20.78 -33.68
C ASN A 144 -11.67 19.55 -34.38
N GLY A 145 -11.89 18.35 -33.87
CA GLY A 145 -11.25 17.10 -34.32
C GLY A 145 -12.00 16.33 -35.40
N LYS A 146 -13.09 16.87 -35.97
CA LYS A 146 -13.78 16.24 -37.11
C LYS A 146 -12.93 16.37 -38.36
N PHE A 147 -12.05 15.40 -38.59
CA PHE A 147 -11.39 15.23 -39.88
C PHE A 147 -12.36 14.53 -40.85
N ASN A 148 -12.61 15.12 -42.02
CA ASN A 148 -13.58 14.61 -43.01
C ASN A 148 -13.17 13.28 -43.67
N SER A 149 -11.94 12.82 -43.46
CA SER A 149 -11.47 11.55 -44.00
C SER A 149 -11.56 10.44 -42.94
N LYS A 150 -12.49 9.51 -43.17
CA LYS A 150 -12.50 8.21 -42.50
C LYS A 150 -11.26 7.45 -42.95
N ARG A 151 -10.17 7.53 -42.18
CA ARG A 151 -9.01 6.64 -42.38
C ARG A 151 -9.52 5.20 -42.26
N GLN A 152 -9.51 4.47 -43.37
CA GLN A 152 -9.87 3.05 -43.41
C GLN A 152 -9.01 2.33 -42.36
N LYS A 153 -9.61 1.88 -41.26
CA LYS A 153 -8.90 1.07 -40.28
C LYS A 153 -8.60 -0.26 -40.95
N THR A 154 -7.35 -0.50 -41.29
CA THR A 154 -6.88 -1.81 -41.72
C THR A 154 -7.25 -2.81 -40.62
N LYS A 155 -8.12 -3.77 -40.95
CA LYS A 155 -8.43 -4.88 -40.03
C LYS A 155 -7.14 -5.66 -39.84
N ILE A 156 -6.56 -5.56 -38.65
CA ILE A 156 -5.43 -6.41 -38.25
C ILE A 156 -5.94 -7.85 -38.29
N LYS A 157 -5.53 -8.63 -39.30
CA LYS A 157 -5.84 -10.06 -39.40
C LYS A 157 -4.82 -10.79 -38.53
N ARG A 158 -5.28 -11.40 -37.45
CA ARG A 158 -4.45 -12.21 -36.55
C ARG A 158 -4.09 -13.53 -37.24
N LEU A 159 -2.80 -13.78 -37.47
CA LEU A 159 -2.30 -15.03 -38.06
C LEU A 159 -1.95 -16.01 -36.93
N ILE A 160 -2.98 -16.72 -36.45
CA ILE A 160 -2.87 -17.71 -35.36
C ILE A 160 -1.78 -18.78 -35.60
N PRO A 161 -1.54 -19.31 -36.82
CA PRO A 161 -0.56 -20.39 -37.03
C PRO A 161 0.90 -19.99 -36.87
N THR A 162 1.22 -18.71 -37.04
CA THR A 162 2.59 -18.17 -36.91
C THR A 162 2.91 -17.67 -35.50
N GLU A 163 1.93 -17.67 -34.60
CA GLU A 163 2.14 -17.26 -33.21
C GLU A 163 2.84 -18.39 -32.45
N ASN A 164 4.18 -18.29 -32.34
CA ASN A 164 4.96 -19.03 -31.36
C ASN A 164 4.47 -18.66 -29.95
N THR A 165 3.45 -19.37 -29.48
CA THR A 165 2.91 -19.15 -28.15
C THR A 165 3.88 -19.79 -27.16
N ASN A 166 4.80 -18.98 -26.61
CA ASN A 166 5.67 -19.36 -25.50
C ASN A 166 4.90 -19.93 -24.27
N PHE A 167 3.56 -19.82 -24.27
CA PHE A 167 2.64 -20.42 -23.31
C PHE A 167 2.33 -21.91 -23.52
N GLN A 168 2.83 -22.55 -24.57
CA GLN A 168 2.69 -24.00 -24.76
C GLN A 168 3.60 -24.81 -23.81
N LYS A 169 4.71 -24.21 -23.34
CA LYS A 169 5.69 -24.88 -22.48
C LYS A 169 5.34 -24.69 -21.00
N SER A 170 5.72 -25.67 -20.18
CA SER A 170 5.66 -25.54 -18.73
C SER A 170 6.65 -24.49 -18.23
N PHE A 171 6.22 -23.72 -17.23
CA PHE A 171 7.08 -22.79 -16.53
C PHE A 171 8.16 -23.55 -15.78
N THR A 172 9.37 -22.99 -15.79
CA THR A 172 10.55 -23.52 -15.12
C THR A 172 10.83 -22.80 -13.81
N MET A 173 11.57 -23.45 -12.91
CA MET A 173 12.01 -22.83 -11.65
C MET A 173 12.90 -21.59 -11.90
N LYS A 174 13.66 -21.58 -13.01
CA LYS A 174 14.48 -20.43 -13.40
C LYS A 174 13.62 -19.22 -13.77
N GLU A 175 12.56 -19.42 -14.55
CA GLU A 175 11.62 -18.36 -14.90
C GLU A 175 10.87 -17.83 -13.67
N LEU A 176 10.44 -18.72 -12.78
CA LEU A 176 9.80 -18.32 -11.52
C LEU A 176 10.74 -17.44 -10.67
N ASN A 177 11.98 -17.88 -10.45
CA ASN A 177 12.94 -17.10 -9.68
C ASN A 177 13.27 -15.76 -10.36
N ASN A 178 13.40 -15.72 -11.68
CA ASN A 178 13.59 -14.47 -12.41
C ASN A 178 12.39 -13.52 -12.25
N GLY A 179 11.18 -14.05 -12.33
CA GLY A 179 9.95 -13.29 -12.05
C GLY A 179 9.92 -12.74 -10.63
N ILE A 180 10.28 -13.54 -9.63
CA ILE A 180 10.32 -13.10 -8.23
C ILE A 180 11.37 -11.99 -8.03
N ASN A 181 12.53 -12.12 -8.65
CA ASN A 181 13.63 -11.16 -8.51
C ASN A 181 13.34 -9.80 -9.18
N THR A 182 12.59 -9.79 -10.27
CA THR A 182 12.23 -8.55 -10.99
C THR A 182 11.14 -7.72 -10.29
N MET A 183 10.39 -8.31 -9.35
CA MET A 183 9.35 -7.58 -8.62
C MET A 183 9.95 -6.44 -7.77
N LYS A 184 9.32 -5.26 -7.78
CA LYS A 184 9.75 -4.10 -6.98
C LYS A 184 9.13 -4.15 -5.57
N ASN A 185 9.91 -3.83 -4.54
CA ASN A 185 9.42 -3.71 -3.17
C ASN A 185 8.53 -2.46 -3.01
N GLY A 186 7.73 -2.41 -1.94
CA GLY A 186 6.86 -1.28 -1.61
C GLY A 186 5.64 -1.16 -2.52
N LYS A 187 5.27 -2.23 -3.24
CA LYS A 187 4.02 -2.28 -4.01
C LYS A 187 2.86 -2.66 -3.10
N ALA A 188 1.69 -2.12 -3.42
CA ALA A 188 0.46 -2.47 -2.72
C ALA A 188 0.15 -3.95 -2.97
N ALA A 189 -0.26 -4.65 -1.91
CA ALA A 189 -0.73 -6.02 -2.01
C ALA A 189 -1.99 -6.11 -2.88
N GLY A 190 -2.17 -7.25 -3.54
CA GLY A 190 -3.36 -7.55 -4.34
C GLY A 190 -4.59 -7.85 -3.49
N ASN A 191 -5.63 -8.39 -4.13
CA ASN A 191 -6.84 -8.85 -3.44
C ASN A 191 -6.59 -10.05 -2.50
N ASP A 192 -5.40 -10.66 -2.59
CA ASP A 192 -4.88 -11.74 -1.76
C ASP A 192 -4.12 -11.24 -0.51
N ASP A 193 -3.93 -9.92 -0.32
CA ASP A 193 -3.14 -9.31 0.77
C ASP A 193 -1.69 -9.85 0.85
N MET A 194 -1.13 -10.30 -0.28
CA MET A 194 0.26 -10.73 -0.38
C MET A 194 1.17 -9.58 -0.86
N CYS A 195 2.15 -9.22 -0.04
CA CYS A 195 3.18 -8.23 -0.36
C CYS A 195 4.36 -8.87 -1.13
N VAL A 196 5.03 -8.08 -1.96
CA VAL A 196 6.21 -8.53 -2.74
C VAL A 196 7.33 -9.04 -1.83
N GLU A 197 7.51 -8.40 -0.68
CA GLU A 197 8.50 -8.77 0.34
C GLU A 197 8.25 -10.18 0.89
N GLN A 198 6.99 -10.57 1.08
CA GLN A 198 6.63 -11.92 1.51
C GLN A 198 6.97 -12.94 0.43
N ILE A 199 6.63 -12.63 -0.83
CA ILE A 199 6.88 -13.52 -1.97
C ILE A 199 8.38 -13.71 -2.22
N LYS A 200 9.19 -12.67 -2.04
CA LYS A 200 10.66 -12.76 -2.19
C LYS A 200 11.32 -13.62 -1.12
N ASN A 201 10.74 -13.69 0.08
CA ASN A 201 11.28 -14.41 1.23
C ASN A 201 10.59 -15.76 1.47
N VAL A 202 9.89 -16.33 0.49
CA VAL A 202 9.36 -17.70 0.62
C VAL A 202 10.47 -18.74 0.46
N GLY A 203 10.30 -19.89 1.13
CA GLY A 203 11.23 -21.01 1.06
C GLY A 203 11.15 -21.81 -0.25
N PRO A 204 12.13 -22.70 -0.50
CA PRO A 204 12.18 -23.51 -1.71
C PRO A 204 10.94 -24.40 -1.91
N GLY A 205 10.37 -24.97 -0.84
CA GLY A 205 9.17 -25.82 -0.94
C GLY A 205 7.96 -25.04 -1.42
N THR A 206 7.77 -23.83 -0.89
CA THR A 206 6.73 -22.90 -1.33
C THR A 206 6.93 -22.49 -2.80
N LYS A 207 8.18 -22.23 -3.24
CA LYS A 207 8.46 -21.92 -4.65
C LYS A 207 8.09 -23.07 -5.57
N GLU A 208 8.40 -24.30 -5.18
CA GLU A 208 8.02 -25.49 -5.94
C GLU A 208 6.50 -25.65 -6.02
N TRP A 209 5.81 -25.41 -4.91
CA TRP A 209 4.35 -25.42 -4.86
C TRP A 209 3.74 -24.37 -5.79
N ILE A 210 4.25 -23.14 -5.78
CA ILE A 210 3.81 -22.05 -6.67
C ILE A 210 4.06 -22.42 -8.14
N LEU A 211 5.22 -23.02 -8.45
CA LEU A 211 5.55 -23.46 -9.80
C LEU A 211 4.56 -24.51 -10.31
N LYS A 212 4.27 -25.52 -9.47
CA LYS A 212 3.28 -26.56 -9.78
C LYS A 212 1.90 -25.93 -9.98
N LEU A 213 1.49 -24.99 -9.13
CA LEU A 213 0.21 -24.28 -9.26
C LEU A 213 0.10 -23.56 -10.61
N PHE A 214 1.13 -22.80 -11.02
CA PHE A 214 1.11 -22.10 -12.31
C PHE A 214 1.00 -23.07 -13.49
N ASN A 215 1.70 -24.20 -13.42
CA ASN A 215 1.63 -25.23 -14.45
C ASN A 215 0.25 -25.93 -14.49
N VAL A 216 -0.37 -26.19 -13.34
CA VAL A 216 -1.75 -26.70 -13.28
C VAL A 216 -2.74 -25.68 -13.86
N CYS A 217 -2.57 -24.39 -13.57
CA CYS A 217 -3.43 -23.34 -14.16
C CYS A 217 -3.29 -23.29 -15.68
N ARG A 218 -2.07 -23.47 -16.20
CA ARG A 218 -1.77 -23.54 -17.64
C ARG A 218 -2.47 -24.73 -18.30
N GLU A 219 -2.36 -25.92 -17.71
CA GLU A 219 -2.88 -27.17 -18.27
C GLU A 219 -4.40 -27.26 -18.22
N THR A 220 -4.99 -26.81 -17.11
CA THR A 220 -6.45 -26.89 -16.90
C THR A 220 -7.22 -25.68 -17.45
N PHE A 221 -6.50 -24.60 -17.81
CA PHE A 221 -7.08 -23.28 -18.10
C PHE A 221 -7.96 -22.72 -16.96
N GLN A 222 -7.75 -23.19 -15.73
CA GLN A 222 -8.47 -22.74 -14.55
C GLN A 222 -7.56 -21.89 -13.67
N ILE A 223 -8.04 -20.71 -13.28
CA ILE A 223 -7.34 -19.81 -12.37
C ILE A 223 -8.07 -19.70 -11.02
N PRO A 224 -7.34 -19.45 -9.92
CA PRO A 224 -7.93 -19.23 -8.61
C PRO A 224 -9.04 -18.18 -8.63
N LYS A 225 -10.12 -18.44 -7.88
CA LYS A 225 -11.27 -17.52 -7.81
C LYS A 225 -10.87 -16.12 -7.32
N LEU A 226 -9.86 -16.02 -6.44
CA LEU A 226 -9.35 -14.75 -5.93
C LEU A 226 -8.72 -13.89 -7.04
N TRP A 227 -8.04 -14.49 -8.02
CA TRP A 227 -7.38 -13.76 -9.11
C TRP A 227 -8.38 -13.09 -10.07
N ARG A 228 -9.64 -13.54 -10.06
CA ARG A 228 -10.72 -12.95 -10.87
C ARG A 228 -11.32 -11.69 -10.23
N LYS A 229 -10.97 -11.38 -8.98
CA LYS A 229 -11.48 -10.21 -8.26
C LYS A 229 -10.52 -9.04 -8.46
N SER A 230 -11.05 -7.84 -8.68
CA SER A 230 -10.27 -6.60 -8.74
C SER A 230 -10.82 -5.56 -7.77
N LYS A 231 -9.95 -4.71 -7.23
CA LYS A 231 -10.34 -3.54 -6.44
C LYS A 231 -10.26 -2.30 -7.31
N ALA A 232 -11.39 -1.72 -7.68
CA ALA A 232 -11.44 -0.46 -8.40
C ALA A 232 -11.09 0.69 -7.45
N LEU A 233 -9.98 1.39 -7.72
CA LEU A 233 -9.65 2.64 -7.05
C LEU A 233 -10.20 3.81 -7.86
N LEU A 234 -10.98 4.66 -7.21
CA LEU A 234 -11.48 5.89 -7.82
C LEU A 234 -10.33 6.89 -7.96
N LYS A 235 -10.30 7.60 -9.09
CA LYS A 235 -9.37 8.71 -9.28
C LYS A 235 -9.68 9.81 -8.25
N PRO A 236 -8.65 10.45 -7.65
CA PRO A 236 -8.85 11.58 -6.76
C PRO A 236 -9.72 12.66 -7.41
N GLY A 237 -10.72 13.17 -6.67
CA GLY A 237 -11.61 14.26 -7.13
C GLY A 237 -12.96 13.84 -7.71
N LYS A 238 -13.30 12.55 -7.77
CA LYS A 238 -14.68 12.10 -8.10
C LYS A 238 -15.51 11.89 -6.84
N ILE A 239 -16.59 12.66 -6.67
CA ILE A 239 -17.54 12.56 -5.55
C ILE A 239 -18.38 11.28 -5.70
N GLN A 240 -18.58 10.56 -4.59
CA GLN A 240 -19.31 9.28 -4.48
C GLN A 240 -20.79 9.35 -4.91
N SER A 241 -21.36 10.54 -5.08
CA SER A 241 -22.81 10.77 -5.28
C SER A 241 -23.33 10.42 -6.69
N LEU A 242 -22.47 10.02 -7.62
CA LEU A 242 -22.89 9.64 -8.99
C LEU A 242 -23.14 8.14 -9.18
N ARG A 243 -23.45 7.38 -8.12
CA ARG A 243 -24.09 6.06 -8.30
C ARG A 243 -25.59 6.25 -8.54
N LYS A 244 -25.98 6.88 -9.66
CA LYS A 244 -27.33 6.73 -10.22
C LYS A 244 -27.26 5.73 -11.37
N ALA A 245 -28.17 4.77 -11.35
CA ALA A 245 -28.16 3.52 -12.12
C ALA A 245 -28.48 3.68 -13.63
N THR A 246 -28.08 4.78 -14.28
CA THR A 246 -28.54 5.08 -15.66
C THR A 246 -27.48 5.66 -16.60
N ASP A 247 -26.18 5.65 -16.27
CA ASP A 247 -25.17 6.09 -17.24
C ASP A 247 -24.81 4.94 -18.23
N PRO A 248 -25.08 5.08 -19.54
CA PRO A 248 -24.80 4.05 -20.55
C PRO A 248 -23.31 3.96 -20.93
N TYR A 249 -22.45 4.73 -20.25
CA TYR A 249 -21.01 4.73 -20.46
C TYR A 249 -20.30 4.30 -19.18
N PRO A 250 -19.58 3.16 -19.18
CA PRO A 250 -18.84 2.74 -18.01
C PRO A 250 -17.79 3.80 -17.69
N SER A 251 -17.96 4.47 -16.54
CA SER A 251 -16.91 5.30 -15.95
C SER A 251 -15.64 4.44 -15.87
N PHE A 252 -14.64 4.77 -16.70
CA PHE A 252 -13.39 4.03 -16.81
C PHE A 252 -12.77 3.78 -15.42
N ALA A 253 -12.96 2.57 -14.91
CA ALA A 253 -12.18 2.03 -13.80
C ALA A 253 -10.80 1.67 -14.37
N ILE A 254 -9.75 2.25 -13.81
CA ILE A 254 -8.40 1.79 -14.14
C ILE A 254 -8.20 0.47 -13.38
N CYS A 255 -8.31 -0.65 -14.08
CA CYS A 255 -7.68 -1.89 -13.64
C CYS A 255 -6.17 -1.71 -13.84
N LEU A 256 -5.42 -1.55 -12.75
CA LEU A 256 -3.97 -1.60 -12.80
C LEU A 256 -3.52 -3.06 -12.96
N SER A 257 -3.64 -3.61 -14.17
CA SER A 257 -2.73 -4.68 -14.60
C SER A 257 -1.43 -4.01 -15.02
N SER A 258 -0.44 -4.03 -14.12
CA SER A 258 0.88 -3.45 -14.35
C SER A 258 1.65 -4.26 -15.38
N THR A 259 1.40 -4.01 -16.66
CA THR A 259 2.37 -4.25 -17.74
C THR A 259 2.77 -2.89 -18.29
N LYS A 260 3.98 -2.46 -17.96
CA LYS A 260 4.70 -1.45 -18.72
C LYS A 260 6.15 -1.90 -18.82
N ASP A 261 6.60 -1.87 -20.07
CA ASP A 261 7.87 -2.31 -20.62
C ASP A 261 9.10 -1.74 -19.89
#